data_AF-A0AAP0JMA7-F1
#
_entry.id   AF-A0AAP0JMA7-F1
#
_cell.length_a   1.000
_cell.length_b   1.000
_cell.length_c   1.000
_cell.angle_alpha   90.00
_cell.angle_beta   90.00
_cell.angle_gamma   90.00
#
_symmetry.space_group_name_H-M   'P 1'
#
loop_
_entity.id
_entity.type
_entity.pdbx_description
1 polymer ?
#
loop_
_entity_poly.entity_id
_entity_poly.type
_entity_poly.pdbx_seq_one_letter_code
_entity_poly.pdbx_strand_id
1 'polypeptide(L)'
;MWWHATIAAEEEFESWDVFKTKLYEQYFPPAMKKWLRKEFMNLRQGADETVIRYRDRYGYLRQFAGDLVKEDANDVYHFGDGLMPDIEFYVVG
;
A
#
# COMPACT_ATOMS: atom_id res chain seq x y z
N MET A 1 26.28 -24.22 -15.39
CA MET A 1 27.21 -23.49 -14.51
C MET A 1 26.42 -22.40 -13.80
N TRP A 2 26.33 -22.45 -12.48
CA TRP A 2 25.36 -21.66 -11.70
C TRP A 2 25.59 -20.14 -11.78
N TRP A 3 26.81 -19.72 -12.10
CA TRP A 3 27.20 -18.31 -12.21
C TRP A 3 26.60 -17.56 -13.41
N HIS A 4 26.26 -18.26 -14.50
CA HIS A 4 25.58 -17.61 -15.63
C HIS A 4 24.13 -17.23 -15.30
N ALA A 5 23.47 -17.97 -14.40
CA ALA A 5 22.14 -17.60 -13.90
C ALA A 5 22.21 -16.37 -12.97
N THR A 6 23.34 -16.15 -12.31
CA THR A 6 23.55 -15.02 -11.40
C THR A 6 23.70 -13.70 -12.16
N ILE A 7 24.48 -13.70 -13.25
CA ILE A 7 24.65 -12.52 -14.13
C ILE A 7 23.33 -12.17 -14.84
N ALA A 8 22.58 -13.17 -15.32
CA ALA A 8 21.29 -12.94 -15.94
C ALA A 8 20.26 -12.32 -14.98
N ALA A 9 20.27 -12.71 -13.70
CA ALA A 9 19.41 -12.12 -12.68
C ALA A 9 19.84 -10.69 -12.29
N GLU A 10 21.15 -10.39 -12.26
CA GLU A 10 21.66 -9.03 -12.04
C GLU A 10 21.29 -8.07 -13.18
N GLU A 11 21.38 -8.51 -14.45
CA GLU A 11 20.97 -7.70 -15.61
C GLU A 11 19.45 -7.50 -15.67
N GLU A 12 18.65 -8.45 -15.17
CA GLU A 12 17.19 -8.40 -15.23
C GLU A 12 16.57 -7.44 -14.17
N PHE A 13 17.28 -7.22 -13.07
CA PHE A 13 16.80 -6.50 -11.88
C PHE A 13 17.79 -5.41 -11.45
N GLU A 14 17.94 -4.40 -12.30
CA GLU A 14 18.86 -3.26 -12.13
C GLU A 14 18.64 -2.45 -10.84
N SER A 15 17.47 -2.58 -10.20
CA SER A 15 17.19 -2.01 -8.88
C SER A 15 16.13 -2.82 -8.12
N TRP A 16 16.09 -2.61 -6.80
CA TRP A 16 15.07 -3.20 -5.93
C TRP A 16 13.64 -2.84 -6.34
N ASP A 17 13.42 -1.64 -6.89
CA ASP A 17 12.10 -1.21 -7.36
C ASP A 17 11.70 -1.91 -8.68
N VAL A 18 12.65 -2.14 -9.58
CA VAL A 18 12.43 -2.94 -10.80
C VAL A 18 12.10 -4.39 -10.45
N PHE A 19 12.82 -4.97 -9.48
CA PHE A 19 12.53 -6.31 -8.96
C PHE A 19 11.12 -6.42 -8.39
N LYS A 20 10.74 -5.53 -7.47
CA LYS A 20 9.39 -5.52 -6.88
C LYS A 20 8.32 -5.37 -7.96
N THR A 21 8.52 -4.47 -8.92
CA THR A 21 7.56 -4.25 -10.03
C THR A 21 7.33 -5.53 -10.81
N LYS A 22 8.39 -6.16 -11.32
CA LYS A 22 8.30 -7.41 -12.09
C LYS A 22 7.72 -8.56 -11.27
N LEU A 23 8.11 -8.68 -10.00
CA LEU A 23 7.55 -9.67 -9.08
C LEU A 23 6.02 -9.46 -8.93
N TYR A 24 5.59 -8.22 -8.74
CA TYR A 24 4.16 -7.90 -8.64
C TYR A 24 3.41 -7.98 -9.96
N GLU A 25 4.05 -7.87 -11.11
CA GLU A 25 3.42 -8.11 -12.41
C GLU A 25 3.22 -9.60 -12.66
N GLN A 26 4.24 -10.40 -12.34
CA GLN A 26 4.24 -11.84 -12.60
C GLN A 26 3.34 -12.62 -11.64
N TYR A 27 3.33 -12.25 -10.36
CA TYR A 27 2.67 -13.04 -9.30
C TYR A 27 1.49 -12.35 -8.64
N PHE A 28 1.20 -11.09 -9.01
CA PHE A 28 0.10 -10.31 -8.44
C PHE A 28 -0.95 -10.01 -9.51
N PRO A 29 -1.99 -10.86 -9.64
CA PRO A 29 -2.98 -10.72 -10.69
C PRO A 29 -3.65 -9.34 -10.67
N PRO A 30 -4.04 -8.79 -11.84
CA PRO A 30 -4.76 -7.52 -11.92
C PRO A 30 -6.03 -7.47 -11.05
N ALA A 31 -6.73 -8.60 -10.92
CA ALA A 31 -7.89 -8.74 -10.05
C ALA A 31 -7.56 -8.51 -8.56
N MET A 32 -6.40 -9.00 -8.10
CA MET A 32 -5.92 -8.80 -6.74
C MET A 32 -5.54 -7.33 -6.49
N LYS A 33 -4.85 -6.69 -7.45
CA LYS A 33 -4.52 -5.26 -7.39
C LYS A 33 -5.80 -4.41 -7.29
N LYS A 34 -6.80 -4.72 -8.09
CA LYS A 34 -8.12 -4.06 -8.05
C LYS A 34 -8.83 -4.27 -6.70
N TRP A 35 -8.74 -5.48 -6.14
CA TRP A 35 -9.30 -5.78 -4.82
C TRP A 35 -8.60 -4.99 -3.71
N LEU A 36 -7.26 -4.96 -3.66
CA LEU A 36 -6.50 -4.18 -2.68
C LEU A 36 -6.78 -2.68 -2.78
N ARG A 37 -6.91 -2.17 -4.01
CA ARG A 37 -7.32 -0.77 -4.22
C ARG A 37 -8.70 -0.49 -3.66
N LYS A 38 -9.65 -1.41 -3.87
CA LYS A 38 -11.00 -1.29 -3.31
C LYS A 38 -10.97 -1.34 -1.79
N GLU A 39 -10.15 -2.21 -1.21
CA GLU A 39 -9.94 -2.29 0.24
C GLU A 39 -9.40 -0.97 0.79
N PHE A 40 -8.40 -0.37 0.11
CA PHE A 40 -7.87 0.94 0.50
C PHE A 40 -8.95 2.02 0.51
N MET A 41 -9.74 2.13 -0.56
CA MET A 41 -10.82 3.15 -0.67
C MET A 41 -11.90 3.02 0.40
N ASN A 42 -12.07 1.83 1.00
CA ASN A 42 -13.08 1.58 2.04
C ASN A 42 -12.44 1.36 3.42
N LEU A 43 -11.15 1.69 3.57
CA LEU A 43 -10.39 1.41 4.77
C LEU A 43 -10.87 2.28 5.93
N ARG A 44 -11.40 1.62 6.96
CA ARG A 44 -11.84 2.22 8.23
C ARG A 44 -11.14 1.54 9.40
N GLN A 45 -10.84 2.31 10.44
CA GLN A 45 -10.35 1.80 11.73
C GLN A 45 -11.45 0.95 12.36
N GLY A 46 -11.09 -0.29 12.72
CA GLY A 46 -12.02 -1.19 13.41
C GLY A 46 -12.33 -0.71 14.83
N ALA A 47 -13.51 -1.07 15.35
CA ALA A 47 -13.96 -0.66 16.69
C ALA A 47 -13.00 -1.07 17.82
N ASP A 48 -12.37 -2.24 17.70
CA ASP A 48 -11.39 -2.77 18.65
C ASP A 48 -9.94 -2.63 18.15
N GLU A 49 -9.71 -1.82 17.11
CA GLU A 49 -8.41 -1.66 16.47
C GLU A 49 -7.66 -0.44 17.02
N THR A 50 -6.40 -0.62 17.39
CA THR A 50 -5.54 0.50 17.76
C THR A 50 -5.19 1.36 16.55
N VAL A 51 -5.02 2.67 16.75
CA VAL A 51 -4.58 3.59 15.69
C VAL A 51 -3.26 3.14 15.05
N ILE A 52 -2.37 2.53 15.83
CA ILE A 52 -1.10 1.97 15.33
C ILE A 52 -1.35 0.86 14.31
N ARG A 53 -2.24 -0.10 14.63
CA ARG A 53 -2.56 -1.21 13.73
C ARG A 53 -3.31 -0.72 12.48
N TYR A 54 -4.20 0.25 12.66
CA TYR A 54 -4.87 0.93 11.55
C TYR A 54 -3.85 1.60 10.61
N ARG A 55 -2.90 2.37 11.15
CA ARG A 55 -1.82 3.01 10.39
C ARG A 55 -0.98 2.00 9.62
N ASP A 56 -0.64 0.87 10.22
CA ASP A 56 0.17 -0.15 9.56
C ASP A 56 -0.60 -0.77 8.37
N ARG A 57 -1.90 -1.01 8.52
CA ARG A 57 -2.77 -1.43 7.40
C ARG A 57 -2.89 -0.35 6.33
N TYR A 58 -3.04 0.91 6.73
CA TYR A 58 -3.10 2.04 5.81
C TYR A 58 -1.84 2.11 4.96
N GLY A 59 -0.66 2.10 5.60
CA GLY A 59 0.63 2.11 4.91
C GLY A 59 0.81 0.93 3.95
N TYR A 60 0.39 -0.27 4.39
CA TYR A 60 0.42 -1.45 3.52
C TYR A 60 -0.51 -1.31 2.31
N LEU A 61 -1.73 -0.82 2.46
CA LEU A 61 -2.67 -0.70 1.34
C LEU A 61 -2.34 0.48 0.41
N ARG A 62 -1.80 1.57 0.97
CA ARG A 62 -1.32 2.76 0.25
C ARG A 62 -0.35 2.44 -0.87
N GLN A 63 0.53 1.44 -0.68
CA GLN A 63 1.50 1.03 -1.72
C GLN A 63 0.84 0.55 -3.03
N PHE A 64 -0.42 0.11 -2.96
CA PHE A 64 -1.19 -0.39 -4.11
C PHE A 64 -2.18 0.66 -4.66
N ALA A 65 -2.24 1.84 -4.05
CA ALA A 65 -3.20 2.90 -4.32
C ALA A 65 -2.54 4.28 -4.41
N GLY A 66 -1.23 4.34 -4.68
CA GLY A 66 -0.47 5.60 -4.68
C GLY A 66 -0.98 6.65 -5.66
N ASP A 67 -1.72 6.26 -6.70
CA ASP A 67 -2.38 7.18 -7.61
C ASP A 67 -3.67 7.82 -7.06
N LEU A 68 -4.27 7.26 -6.00
CA LEU A 68 -5.39 7.87 -5.29
C LEU A 68 -4.93 8.95 -4.30
N VAL A 69 -3.75 8.80 -3.71
CA VAL A 69 -3.21 9.70 -2.67
C VAL A 69 -1.95 10.43 -3.15
N LYS A 70 -1.95 10.84 -4.43
CA LYS A 70 -0.81 11.56 -5.03
C LYS A 70 -0.52 12.89 -4.37
N GLU A 71 -1.56 13.55 -3.89
CA GLU A 71 -1.45 14.81 -3.16
C GLU A 71 -1.44 14.52 -1.66
N ASP A 72 -0.46 15.06 -0.95
CA ASP A 72 -0.32 14.88 0.50
C ASP A 72 -1.60 15.24 1.27
N ALA A 73 -2.32 16.27 0.81
CA ALA A 73 -3.61 16.66 1.39
C ALA A 73 -4.67 15.56 1.27
N ASN A 74 -4.70 14.82 0.16
CA ASN A 74 -5.66 13.73 -0.03
C ASN A 74 -5.30 12.49 0.80
N ASP A 75 -3.99 12.24 0.98
CA ASP A 75 -3.47 11.18 1.85
C ASP A 75 -3.86 11.43 3.32
N VAL A 76 -3.62 12.65 3.81
CA VAL A 76 -3.97 13.05 5.18
C VAL A 76 -5.49 12.98 5.41
N TYR A 77 -6.28 13.51 4.47
CA TYR A 77 -7.74 13.47 4.57
C TYR A 77 -8.27 12.04 4.61
N HIS A 78 -7.79 11.17 3.70
CA HIS A 78 -8.24 9.78 3.64
C HIS A 78 -7.81 8.99 4.89
N PHE A 79 -6.64 9.28 5.46
CA PHE A 79 -6.25 8.70 6.74
C PHE A 79 -7.18 9.17 7.88
N GLY A 80 -7.49 10.46 7.93
CA GLY A 80 -8.38 11.07 8.94
C GLY A 80 -9.82 10.54 8.88
N ASP A 81 -10.46 10.57 7.71
CA ASP A 81 -11.84 10.07 7.49
C ASP A 81 -11.99 8.57 7.81
N GLY A 82 -10.87 7.84 7.72
CA GLY A 82 -10.83 6.43 8.06
C GLY A 82 -10.73 6.14 9.55
N LEU A 83 -10.42 7.12 10.42
CA LEU A 83 -10.33 6.92 11.87
C LEU A 83 -11.71 6.65 12.49
N MET A 84 -11.72 6.09 13.70
CA MET A 84 -12.96 6.01 14.48
C MET A 84 -13.45 7.43 14.83
N PRO A 85 -14.77 7.70 14.80
CA PRO A 85 -15.30 9.05 15.05
C PRO A 85 -14.83 9.67 16.38
N ASP A 86 -14.75 8.85 17.43
CA ASP A 86 -14.29 9.27 18.76
C ASP A 86 -12.82 9.72 18.77
N ILE A 87 -12.01 9.28 17.82
CA ILE A 87 -10.58 9.62 17.68
C ILE A 87 -10.42 10.74 16.64
N GLU A 88 -11.16 10.65 15.53
CA GLU A 88 -11.19 11.65 14.46
C GLU A 88 -11.45 13.05 15.01
N PHE A 89 -12.40 13.19 15.95
CA PHE A 89 -12.73 14.45 16.61
C PHE A 89 -11.52 15.12 17.29
N TYR A 90 -10.57 14.36 17.84
CA TYR A 90 -9.38 14.91 18.50
C TYR A 90 -8.23 15.22 17.54
N VAL A 91 -8.28 14.72 16.31
CA VAL A 91 -7.21 14.86 15.31
C VAL A 91 -7.53 15.93 14.27
N VAL A 92 -8.81 16.10 13.95
CA VAL A 92 -9.31 17.04 12.91
C VAL A 92 -9.96 18.30 13.52
N GLY A 93 -10.29 18.27 14.82
CA GLY A 93 -10.90 19.38 15.58
C GLY A 93 -9.92 20.44 16.09
#